data_AF-A0A7R9WM29-F1
#
_entry.id   AF-A0A7R9WM29-F1
#
_cell.length_a   1.000
_cell.length_b   1.000
_cell.length_c   1.000
_cell.angle_alpha   90.00
_cell.angle_beta   90.00
_cell.angle_gamma   90.00
#
_symmetry.space_group_name_H-M   'P 1'
#
loop_
_entity.id
_entity.type
_entity.pdbx_description
1 polymer ?
#
loop_
_entity_poly.entity_id
_entity_poly.type
_entity_poly.pdbx_seq_one_letter_code
_entity_poly.pdbx_strand_id
1 'polypeptide(L)'
;MGPDGVTMQQFVEAFGKECAVYVGGDRNQDQPATLIHGIADLDGATEISPGTNIYRGGFQAAVDGVLSGKYTPLEFRFFVGSCEFHESQLDIDIRLGKVQPVACARSVALKQCISLPKPLWHEVLELCGGQLAHISSFELMKRDDLPHPKGREGVDVTRRADGYELQITKEMMTKALKRLADNGELAPDATFEDLTEAEKTRVAQILLAEANSDDQWDDDAGEKDEEDSAWE
;
A
#
# COMPACT_ATOMS: atom_id res chain seq x y z
N MET A 1 -33.99 5.56 -18.57
CA MET A 1 -34.17 5.07 -17.19
C MET A 1 -32.83 4.54 -16.74
N GLY A 2 -32.38 4.87 -15.52
CA GLY A 2 -31.17 4.30 -14.95
C GLY A 2 -31.40 2.88 -14.43
N PRO A 3 -30.38 2.23 -13.87
CA PRO A 3 -30.54 0.95 -13.18
C PRO A 3 -31.63 1.07 -12.11
N ASP A 4 -32.47 0.04 -12.00
CA ASP A 4 -33.50 -0.13 -10.97
C ASP A 4 -34.54 1.00 -10.81
N GLY A 5 -34.79 1.77 -11.88
CA GLY A 5 -35.81 2.83 -11.87
C GLY A 5 -35.30 4.19 -11.37
N VAL A 6 -34.03 4.29 -10.97
CA VAL A 6 -33.39 5.55 -10.58
C VAL A 6 -33.32 6.50 -11.77
N THR A 7 -33.74 7.75 -11.57
CA THR A 7 -33.57 8.82 -12.56
C THR A 7 -32.17 9.44 -12.44
N MET A 8 -31.65 9.97 -13.56
CA MET A 8 -30.36 10.68 -13.57
C MET A 8 -30.36 11.87 -12.60
N GLN A 9 -31.50 12.54 -12.44
CA GLN A 9 -31.64 13.68 -11.54
C GLN A 9 -31.46 13.27 -10.07
N GLN A 10 -32.11 12.18 -9.64
CA GLN A 10 -31.96 11.66 -8.28
C GLN A 10 -30.52 11.21 -8.00
N PHE A 11 -29.87 10.57 -8.98
CA PHE A 11 -28.48 10.17 -8.85
C PHE A 11 -27.55 11.38 -8.67
N VAL A 12 -27.70 12.41 -9.50
CA VAL A 12 -26.89 13.63 -9.42
C VAL A 12 -27.14 14.36 -8.11
N GLU A 13 -28.38 14.39 -7.63
CA GLU A 13 -28.74 14.99 -6.34
C GLU A 13 -28.10 14.25 -5.16
N ALA A 14 -28.13 12.91 -5.17
CA ALA A 14 -27.55 12.07 -4.12
C ALA A 14 -26.02 12.07 -4.12
N PHE A 15 -25.38 11.88 -5.28
CA PHE A 15 -23.95 11.54 -5.36
C PHE A 15 -23.10 12.58 -6.09
N GLY A 16 -23.70 13.45 -6.91
CA GLY A 16 -22.98 14.25 -7.91
C GLY A 16 -22.00 15.28 -7.38
N LYS A 17 -22.06 15.62 -6.08
CA LYS A 17 -21.15 16.59 -5.45
C LYS A 17 -19.86 15.99 -4.92
N GLU A 18 -19.89 14.74 -4.48
CA GLU A 18 -18.83 14.16 -3.64
C GLU A 18 -18.27 12.84 -4.18
N CYS A 19 -19.04 12.10 -4.98
CA CYS A 19 -18.62 10.79 -5.44
C CYS A 19 -17.79 10.86 -6.72
N ALA A 20 -16.67 10.15 -6.69
CA ALA A 20 -15.91 9.82 -7.89
C ALA A 20 -16.59 8.68 -8.65
N VAL A 21 -16.41 8.69 -9.97
CA VAL A 21 -16.64 7.52 -10.82
C VAL A 21 -15.28 7.01 -11.28
N TYR A 22 -15.00 5.74 -11.02
CA TYR A 22 -13.76 5.07 -11.34
C TYR A 22 -13.88 4.28 -12.65
N VAL A 23 -12.75 4.07 -13.32
CA VAL A 23 -12.67 3.16 -14.47
C VAL A 23 -12.39 1.76 -13.93
N GLY A 24 -13.35 0.85 -14.10
CA GLY A 24 -13.24 -0.56 -13.71
C GLY A 24 -12.57 -1.44 -14.77
N GLY A 25 -12.55 -1.01 -16.04
CA GLY A 25 -11.85 -1.69 -17.12
C GLY A 25 -12.23 -1.21 -18.52
N ASP A 26 -11.73 -1.90 -19.54
CA ASP A 26 -11.93 -1.57 -20.95
C ASP A 26 -13.18 -2.22 -21.57
N ARG A 27 -13.82 -3.16 -20.87
CA ARG A 27 -15.08 -3.80 -21.28
C ARG A 27 -16.27 -3.11 -20.65
N ASN A 28 -17.44 -3.22 -21.29
CA ASN A 28 -18.73 -2.74 -20.77
C ASN A 28 -18.75 -1.27 -20.35
N GLN A 29 -17.96 -0.41 -20.99
CA GLN A 29 -17.93 1.02 -20.67
C GLN A 29 -19.22 1.76 -21.07
N ASP A 30 -20.03 1.14 -21.93
CA ASP A 30 -21.36 1.60 -22.34
C ASP A 30 -22.47 1.18 -21.36
N GLN A 31 -22.16 0.31 -20.39
CA GLN A 31 -23.10 -0.16 -19.37
C GLN A 31 -23.14 0.77 -18.16
N PRO A 32 -24.24 0.77 -17.38
CA PRO A 32 -24.30 1.50 -16.11
C PRO A 32 -23.14 1.11 -15.18
N ALA A 33 -22.68 2.08 -14.38
CA ALA A 33 -21.62 1.83 -13.42
C ALA A 33 -22.01 0.74 -12.42
N THR A 34 -21.04 -0.10 -12.04
CA THR A 34 -21.19 -1.04 -10.93
C THR A 34 -21.07 -0.28 -9.62
N LEU A 35 -22.09 -0.40 -8.77
CA LEU A 35 -22.10 0.15 -7.41
C LEU A 35 -21.49 -0.86 -6.43
N ILE A 36 -20.45 -0.44 -5.71
CA ILE A 36 -19.75 -1.21 -4.68
C ILE A 36 -19.79 -0.47 -3.34
N HIS A 37 -20.09 -1.19 -2.25
CA HIS A 37 -20.20 -0.62 -0.91
C HIS A 37 -20.00 -1.69 0.18
N GLY A 38 -20.07 -1.29 1.47
CA GLY A 38 -19.88 -2.17 2.62
C GLY A 38 -21.11 -2.34 3.51
N ILE A 39 -22.30 -2.10 2.98
CA ILE A 39 -23.56 -2.08 3.74
C ILE A 39 -24.27 -3.42 3.53
N ALA A 40 -24.36 -4.23 4.59
CA ALA A 40 -24.83 -5.61 4.48
C ALA A 40 -26.34 -5.75 4.21
N ASP A 41 -27.13 -4.81 4.72
CA ASP A 41 -28.59 -4.83 4.70
C ASP A 41 -29.18 -3.90 3.63
N LEU A 42 -28.38 -3.47 2.65
CA LEU A 42 -28.87 -2.62 1.58
C LEU A 42 -29.75 -3.44 0.63
N ASP A 43 -31.01 -3.03 0.49
CA ASP A 43 -31.96 -3.75 -0.36
C ASP A 43 -31.49 -3.81 -1.81
N GLY A 44 -31.62 -4.98 -2.44
CA GLY A 44 -31.10 -5.27 -3.78
C GLY A 44 -29.57 -5.42 -3.89
N ALA A 45 -28.82 -5.40 -2.79
CA ALA A 45 -27.39 -5.66 -2.80
C ALA A 45 -27.07 -7.16 -2.65
N THR A 46 -25.92 -7.58 -3.17
CA THR A 46 -25.39 -8.95 -3.04
C THR A 46 -23.92 -8.91 -2.70
N GLU A 47 -23.49 -9.74 -1.75
CA GLU A 47 -22.07 -9.84 -1.38
C GLU A 47 -21.26 -10.40 -2.57
N ILE A 48 -20.13 -9.78 -2.89
CA ILE A 48 -19.26 -10.21 -4.01
C ILE A 48 -18.67 -11.59 -3.74
N SER A 49 -18.20 -11.80 -2.51
CA SER A 49 -17.65 -13.06 -2.06
C SER A 49 -17.95 -13.24 -0.57
N PRO A 50 -18.39 -14.44 -0.13
CA PRO A 50 -18.77 -14.68 1.26
C PRO A 50 -17.69 -14.25 2.25
N GLY A 51 -18.10 -13.45 3.24
CA GLY A 51 -17.24 -13.02 4.36
C GLY A 51 -16.37 -11.80 4.06
N THR A 52 -16.39 -11.26 2.85
CA THR A 52 -15.67 -10.03 2.51
C THR A 52 -16.34 -8.78 3.06
N ASN A 53 -17.66 -8.85 3.30
CA ASN A 53 -18.53 -7.71 3.60
C ASN A 53 -18.41 -6.58 2.57
N ILE A 54 -18.17 -6.96 1.31
CA ILE A 54 -18.15 -6.06 0.15
C ILE A 54 -19.32 -6.47 -0.74
N TYR A 55 -20.20 -5.51 -1.01
CA TYR A 55 -21.47 -5.72 -1.66
C TYR A 55 -21.52 -4.97 -2.98
N ARG A 56 -22.25 -5.54 -3.95
CA ARG A 56 -22.58 -4.91 -5.22
C ARG A 56 -24.09 -4.74 -5.37
N GLY A 57 -24.53 -3.71 -6.06
CA GLY A 57 -25.95 -3.47 -6.36
C GLY A 57 -26.63 -2.57 -5.33
N GLY A 58 -27.97 -2.66 -5.24
CA GLY A 58 -28.79 -1.84 -4.33
C GLY A 58 -28.89 -0.36 -4.73
N PHE A 59 -28.95 -0.06 -6.03
CA PHE A 59 -28.91 1.32 -6.54
C PHE A 59 -30.04 2.20 -6.00
N GLN A 60 -31.29 1.72 -6.06
CA GLN A 60 -32.45 2.48 -5.60
C GLN A 60 -32.37 2.75 -4.09
N ALA A 61 -32.05 1.72 -3.30
CA ALA A 61 -31.91 1.83 -1.85
C ALA A 61 -30.75 2.76 -1.44
N ALA A 62 -29.64 2.77 -2.20
CA ALA A 62 -28.52 3.68 -1.97
C ALA A 62 -28.93 5.15 -2.20
N VAL A 63 -29.61 5.43 -3.32
CA VAL A 63 -30.11 6.78 -3.64
C VAL A 63 -31.07 7.27 -2.56
N ASP A 64 -32.09 6.47 -2.24
CA ASP A 64 -33.09 6.86 -1.24
C ASP A 64 -32.45 7.08 0.14
N GLY A 65 -31.52 6.20 0.53
CA GLY A 65 -30.81 6.31 1.80
C GLY A 65 -29.88 7.53 1.89
N VAL A 66 -29.26 7.95 0.79
CA VAL A 66 -28.46 9.18 0.77
C VAL A 66 -29.36 10.42 0.80
N LEU A 67 -30.43 10.46 0.00
CA LEU A 67 -31.38 11.58 -0.01
C LEU A 67 -32.11 11.74 1.32
N SER A 68 -32.35 10.64 2.04
CA SER A 68 -32.93 10.67 3.39
C SER A 68 -31.91 10.95 4.50
N GLY A 69 -30.61 11.06 4.18
CA GLY A 69 -29.53 11.26 5.15
C GLY A 69 -29.18 10.03 6.02
N LYS A 70 -29.64 8.82 5.64
CA LYS A 70 -29.27 7.56 6.31
C LYS A 70 -27.83 7.16 6.02
N TYR A 71 -27.36 7.43 4.80
CA TYR A 71 -26.00 7.14 4.36
C TYR A 71 -25.31 8.39 3.83
N THR A 72 -24.00 8.37 3.84
CA THR A 72 -23.18 9.40 3.18
C THR A 72 -22.84 8.97 1.75
N PRO A 73 -22.76 9.90 0.78
CA PRO A 73 -22.35 9.57 -0.59
C PRO A 73 -21.01 8.82 -0.65
N LEU A 74 -20.08 9.21 0.24
CA LEU A 74 -18.72 8.66 0.33
C LEU A 74 -18.65 7.21 0.83
N GLU A 75 -19.76 6.57 1.18
CA GLU A 75 -19.80 5.13 1.47
C GLU A 75 -19.92 4.25 0.22
N PHE A 76 -20.18 4.87 -0.94
CA PHE A 76 -20.45 4.18 -2.20
C PHE A 76 -19.35 4.43 -3.24
N ARG A 77 -19.00 3.40 -4.02
CA ARG A 77 -18.03 3.47 -5.10
C ARG A 77 -18.69 3.07 -6.41
N PHE A 78 -18.45 3.85 -7.47
CA PHE A 78 -19.00 3.61 -8.79
C PHE A 78 -17.88 3.28 -9.75
N PHE A 79 -17.99 2.15 -10.45
CA PHE A 79 -17.01 1.70 -11.43
C PHE A 79 -17.66 1.57 -12.81
N VAL A 80 -17.19 2.32 -13.80
CA VAL A 80 -17.60 2.18 -15.19
C VAL A 80 -16.70 1.19 -15.89
N GLY A 81 -17.32 0.21 -16.56
CA GLY A 81 -16.63 -0.89 -17.19
C GLY A 81 -16.09 -1.93 -16.22
N SER A 82 -15.55 -3.00 -16.79
CA SER A 82 -15.02 -4.15 -16.05
C SER A 82 -13.78 -4.72 -16.74
N CYS A 83 -12.95 -5.39 -15.94
CA CYS A 83 -11.92 -6.29 -16.44
C CYS A 83 -12.47 -7.71 -16.36
N GLU A 84 -12.48 -8.40 -17.50
CA GLU A 84 -12.98 -9.77 -17.59
C GLU A 84 -11.87 -10.70 -18.05
N PHE A 85 -11.77 -11.85 -17.40
CA PHE A 85 -10.86 -12.91 -17.79
C PHE A 85 -11.65 -14.01 -18.47
N HIS A 86 -11.17 -14.46 -19.63
CA HIS A 86 -11.68 -15.67 -20.25
C HIS A 86 -11.30 -16.90 -19.41
N GLU A 87 -12.03 -18.00 -19.63
CA GLU A 87 -11.81 -19.25 -18.91
C GLU A 87 -10.34 -19.67 -18.98
N SER A 88 -9.78 -20.06 -17.83
CA SER A 88 -8.36 -20.43 -17.63
C SER A 88 -7.30 -19.33 -17.90
N GLN A 89 -7.66 -18.19 -18.49
CA GLN A 89 -6.68 -17.12 -18.77
C GLN A 89 -6.09 -16.55 -17.49
N LEU A 90 -6.94 -16.32 -16.47
CA LEU A 90 -6.49 -15.86 -15.17
C LEU A 90 -5.52 -16.86 -14.52
N ASP A 91 -5.83 -18.15 -14.57
CA ASP A 91 -4.97 -19.19 -14.01
C ASP A 91 -3.60 -19.25 -14.70
N ILE A 92 -3.59 -19.08 -16.03
CA ILE A 92 -2.36 -19.00 -16.81
C ILE A 92 -1.54 -17.77 -16.42
N ASP A 93 -2.19 -16.61 -16.31
CA ASP A 93 -1.51 -15.36 -15.97
C ASP A 93 -0.96 -15.38 -14.53
N ILE A 94 -1.64 -16.05 -13.61
CA ILE A 94 -1.12 -16.30 -12.26
C ILE A 94 0.10 -17.22 -12.31
N ARG A 95 0.04 -18.34 -13.04
CA ARG A 95 1.17 -19.28 -13.18
C ARG A 95 2.39 -18.65 -13.85
N LEU A 96 2.16 -17.73 -14.79
CA LEU A 96 3.21 -16.98 -15.46
C LEU A 96 3.72 -15.79 -14.63
N GLY A 97 3.18 -15.55 -13.44
CA GLY A 97 3.56 -14.44 -12.57
C GLY A 97 3.16 -13.04 -13.10
N LYS A 98 2.22 -12.97 -14.05
CA LYS A 98 1.68 -11.69 -14.55
C LYS A 98 0.68 -11.06 -13.59
N VAL A 99 -0.03 -11.90 -12.82
CA VAL A 99 -1.02 -11.47 -11.83
C VAL A 99 -0.73 -12.18 -10.51
N GLN A 100 -0.71 -11.42 -9.42
CA GLN A 100 -0.55 -11.96 -8.07
C GLN A 100 -1.87 -11.79 -7.30
N PRO A 101 -2.62 -12.87 -7.02
CA PRO A 101 -3.78 -12.77 -6.16
C PRO A 101 -3.32 -12.49 -4.73
N VAL A 102 -3.99 -11.54 -4.09
CA VAL A 102 -3.79 -11.15 -2.69
C VAL A 102 -5.14 -11.09 -1.99
N ALA A 103 -5.16 -11.29 -0.67
CA ALA A 103 -6.39 -11.21 0.10
C ALA A 103 -6.98 -9.79 0.02
N CYS A 104 -8.26 -9.69 -0.29
CA CYS A 104 -8.95 -8.41 -0.41
C CYS A 104 -9.38 -7.91 0.97
N ALA A 105 -8.80 -6.80 1.43
CA ALA A 105 -9.25 -6.11 2.63
C ALA A 105 -10.30 -5.05 2.28
N ARG A 106 -11.47 -5.09 2.95
CA ARG A 106 -12.56 -4.13 2.75
C ARG A 106 -12.11 -2.67 2.89
N SER A 107 -11.25 -2.38 3.87
CA SER A 107 -10.72 -1.02 4.12
C SER A 107 -9.93 -0.45 2.94
N VAL A 108 -9.30 -1.32 2.14
CA VAL A 108 -8.52 -0.96 0.96
C VAL A 108 -9.42 -0.91 -0.28
N ALA A 109 -10.26 -1.93 -0.47
CA ALA A 109 -11.16 -2.03 -1.63
C ALA A 109 -12.21 -0.92 -1.69
N LEU A 110 -12.67 -0.44 -0.53
CA LEU A 110 -13.65 0.65 -0.42
C LEU A 110 -13.00 2.02 -0.19
N LYS A 111 -11.68 2.16 -0.32
CA LYS A 111 -11.00 3.44 -0.11
C LYS A 111 -11.34 4.44 -1.21
N GLN A 112 -11.55 5.71 -0.86
CA GLN A 112 -11.63 6.76 -1.89
C GLN A 112 -10.23 7.04 -2.44
N CYS A 113 -10.09 7.01 -3.75
CA CYS A 113 -8.79 7.18 -4.41
C CYS A 113 -8.49 8.63 -4.81
N ILE A 114 -9.43 9.57 -4.61
CA ILE A 114 -9.19 10.99 -4.82
C ILE A 114 -8.22 11.49 -3.75
N SER A 115 -7.11 12.11 -4.18
CA SER A 115 -6.13 12.76 -3.30
C SER A 115 -5.48 11.82 -2.29
N LEU A 116 -5.27 10.55 -2.65
CA LEU A 116 -4.48 9.65 -1.80
C LEU A 116 -3.04 10.18 -1.64
N PRO A 117 -2.44 10.04 -0.45
CA PRO A 117 -1.05 10.45 -0.20
C PRO A 117 -0.05 9.62 -0.99
N LYS A 118 -0.43 8.38 -1.35
CA LYS A 118 0.33 7.46 -2.19
C LYS A 118 -0.62 6.70 -3.10
N PRO A 119 -0.16 6.18 -4.25
CA PRO A 119 -1.00 5.35 -5.11
C PRO A 119 -1.55 4.13 -4.37
N LEU A 120 -2.79 3.74 -4.66
CA LEU A 120 -3.44 2.61 -4.00
C LEU A 120 -2.69 1.29 -4.22
N TRP A 121 -2.13 1.08 -5.42
CA TRP A 121 -1.33 -0.12 -5.71
C TRP A 121 -0.09 -0.21 -4.81
N HIS A 122 0.52 0.93 -4.45
CA HIS A 122 1.69 0.97 -3.60
C HIS A 122 1.32 0.54 -2.17
N GLU A 123 0.23 1.09 -1.66
CA GLU A 123 -0.34 0.73 -0.35
C GLU A 123 -0.74 -0.75 -0.26
N VAL A 124 -1.39 -1.30 -1.30
CA VAL A 124 -1.77 -2.72 -1.35
C VAL A 124 -0.53 -3.61 -1.23
N LEU A 125 0.51 -3.35 -2.02
CA LEU A 125 1.71 -4.17 -2.03
C LEU A 125 2.53 -4.03 -0.74
N GLU A 126 2.58 -2.84 -0.15
CA GLU A 126 3.19 -2.64 1.17
C GLU A 126 2.48 -3.44 2.26
N LEU A 127 1.14 -3.43 2.27
CA LEU A 127 0.34 -4.22 3.23
C LEU A 127 0.56 -5.74 3.07
N CYS A 128 0.89 -6.20 1.87
CA CYS A 128 1.24 -7.60 1.64
C CYS A 128 2.64 -7.96 2.19
N GLY A 129 3.51 -6.97 2.42
CA GLY A 129 4.86 -7.16 2.93
C GLY A 129 5.79 -7.95 2.00
N GLY A 130 6.94 -8.35 2.55
CA GLY A 130 7.91 -9.21 1.87
C GLY A 130 8.35 -8.70 0.49
N GLN A 131 8.41 -9.60 -0.49
CA GLN A 131 8.83 -9.27 -1.86
C GLN A 131 7.90 -8.28 -2.55
N LEU A 132 6.60 -8.29 -2.23
CA LEU A 132 5.62 -7.39 -2.84
C LEU A 132 5.86 -5.94 -2.41
N ALA A 133 6.17 -5.71 -1.13
CA ALA A 133 6.57 -4.41 -0.63
C ALA A 133 7.84 -3.89 -1.34
N HIS A 134 8.83 -4.75 -1.57
CA HIS A 134 10.06 -4.36 -2.30
C HIS A 134 9.77 -3.98 -3.75
N ILE A 135 8.98 -4.80 -4.47
CA ILE A 135 8.54 -4.48 -5.84
C ILE A 135 7.84 -3.12 -5.84
N SER A 136 6.99 -2.88 -4.86
CA SER A 136 6.26 -1.63 -4.69
C SER A 136 7.18 -0.42 -4.63
N SER A 137 8.21 -0.49 -3.79
CA SER A 137 9.21 0.58 -3.63
C SER A 137 10.01 0.81 -4.91
N PHE A 138 10.45 -0.26 -5.58
CA PHE A 138 11.19 -0.13 -6.84
C PHE A 138 10.34 0.48 -7.95
N GLU A 139 9.07 0.12 -8.08
CA GLU A 139 8.19 0.72 -9.08
C GLU A 139 7.86 2.18 -8.76
N LEU A 140 7.77 2.55 -7.48
CA LEU A 140 7.55 3.94 -7.09
C LEU A 140 8.76 4.82 -7.43
N MET A 141 9.98 4.31 -7.23
CA MET A 141 11.24 5.02 -7.57
C MET A 141 11.41 5.31 -9.07
N LYS A 142 10.72 4.57 -9.94
CA LYS A 142 10.73 4.81 -11.40
C LYS A 142 9.80 5.94 -11.81
N ARG A 143 8.91 6.40 -10.93
CA ARG A 143 7.87 7.37 -11.23
C ARG A 143 8.26 8.77 -10.79
N ASP A 144 8.83 9.53 -11.72
CA ASP A 144 9.16 10.95 -11.54
C ASP A 144 7.92 11.83 -11.25
N ASP A 145 6.71 11.35 -11.59
CA ASP A 145 5.45 12.10 -11.48
C ASP A 145 4.79 12.03 -10.10
N LEU A 146 5.33 11.23 -9.18
CA LEU A 146 4.76 11.04 -7.85
C LEU A 146 5.66 11.63 -6.75
N PRO A 147 5.06 12.16 -5.66
CA PRO A 147 5.82 12.57 -4.50
C PRO A 147 6.53 11.33 -3.95
N HIS A 148 7.85 11.34 -4.03
CA HIS A 148 8.65 10.34 -3.38
C HIS A 148 8.47 10.53 -1.86
N PRO A 149 8.40 9.43 -1.09
CA PRO A 149 8.38 9.57 0.36
C PRO A 149 9.56 10.46 0.75
N LYS A 150 9.28 11.61 1.39
CA LYS A 150 10.32 12.35 2.07
C LYS A 150 11.01 11.32 2.97
N GLY A 151 12.32 11.21 2.85
CA GLY A 151 13.09 10.28 3.65
C GLY A 151 12.61 10.35 5.10
N ARG A 152 12.45 9.19 5.73
CA ARG A 152 12.35 9.12 7.20
C ARG A 152 13.43 10.06 7.76
N GLU A 153 13.11 10.87 8.77
CA GLU A 153 14.09 11.78 9.39
C GLU A 153 15.42 11.04 9.60
N GLY A 154 16.48 11.47 8.91
CA GLY A 154 17.80 10.85 8.96
C GLY A 154 18.34 10.30 7.63
N VAL A 155 17.55 10.20 6.55
CA VAL A 155 18.05 9.77 5.22
C VAL A 155 17.73 10.81 4.15
N ASP A 156 18.70 11.68 3.85
CA ASP A 156 18.61 12.64 2.74
C ASP A 156 19.13 11.99 1.45
N VAL A 157 18.21 11.58 0.57
CA VAL A 157 18.53 11.18 -0.80
C VAL A 157 18.42 12.42 -1.69
N THR A 158 19.55 12.95 -2.18
CA THR A 158 19.55 14.07 -3.13
C THR A 158 19.94 13.60 -4.54
N ARG A 159 19.16 14.04 -5.54
CA ARG A 159 19.35 13.68 -6.95
C ARG A 159 20.39 14.59 -7.62
N ARG A 160 21.33 14.00 -8.37
CA ARG A 160 22.09 14.69 -9.44
C ARG A 160 21.71 14.14 -10.81
N ALA A 161 22.18 14.79 -11.87
CA ALA A 161 21.77 14.58 -13.25
C ALA A 161 22.04 13.16 -13.81
N ASP A 162 22.79 12.35 -13.07
CA ASP A 162 23.35 11.05 -13.44
C ASP A 162 22.93 9.88 -12.53
N GLY A 163 22.14 10.11 -11.49
CA GLY A 163 21.61 9.04 -10.63
C GLY A 163 21.24 9.45 -9.20
N TYR A 164 20.98 8.44 -8.36
CA TYR A 164 20.76 8.58 -6.92
C TYR A 164 22.09 8.37 -6.18
N GLU A 165 22.54 9.36 -5.42
CA GLU A 165 23.69 9.23 -4.51
C GLU A 165 23.15 9.14 -3.07
N LEU A 166 23.49 8.04 -2.38
CA LEU A 166 23.21 7.89 -0.95
C LEU A 166 24.15 8.86 -0.23
N GLN A 167 23.63 9.92 0.41
CA GLN A 167 24.48 10.75 1.28
C GLN A 167 24.75 9.99 2.56
N ILE A 168 25.83 9.21 2.56
CA ILE A 168 26.34 8.53 3.75
C ILE A 168 26.80 9.62 4.72
N THR A 169 26.09 9.77 5.83
CA THR A 169 26.50 10.70 6.87
C THR A 169 27.79 10.20 7.54
N LYS A 170 28.59 11.11 8.08
CA LYS A 170 29.82 10.77 8.80
C LYS A 170 29.56 9.80 9.95
N GLU A 171 28.38 9.88 10.55
CA GLU A 171 27.93 9.02 11.64
C GLU A 171 27.68 7.58 11.17
N MET A 172 26.97 7.40 10.05
CA MET A 172 26.76 6.07 9.44
C MET A 172 28.09 5.41 9.05
N MET A 173 28.99 6.18 8.44
CA MET A 173 30.32 5.69 8.08
C MET A 173 31.10 5.25 9.32
N THR A 174 31.06 6.04 10.40
CA THR A 174 31.74 5.71 11.66
C THR A 174 31.17 4.46 12.31
N LYS A 175 29.85 4.28 12.27
CA LYS A 175 29.16 3.09 12.81
C LYS A 175 29.52 1.82 12.03
N ALA A 176 29.52 1.89 10.70
CA ALA A 176 29.87 0.76 9.84
C ALA A 176 31.35 0.35 10.00
N LEU A 177 32.27 1.31 10.07
CA LEU A 177 33.69 1.06 10.32
C LEU A 177 33.92 0.41 11.69
N LYS A 178 33.28 0.94 12.74
CA LYS A 178 33.37 0.38 14.10
C LYS A 178 32.90 -1.07 14.15
N ARG A 179 31.79 -1.39 13.49
CA ARG A 179 31.22 -2.74 13.46
C ARG A 179 32.17 -3.76 12.82
N LEU A 180 32.85 -3.37 11.74
CA LEU A 180 33.87 -4.21 11.11
C LEU A 180 35.12 -4.36 11.98
N ALA A 181 35.53 -3.31 12.68
CA ALA A 181 36.62 -3.40 13.65
C ALA A 181 36.28 -4.33 14.83
N ASP A 182 35.06 -4.24 15.37
CA ASP A 182 34.56 -5.11 16.44
C ASP A 182 34.50 -6.59 16.02
N ASN A 183 34.27 -6.85 14.73
CA ASN A 183 34.33 -8.20 14.13
C ASN A 183 35.76 -8.68 13.81
N GLY A 184 36.78 -7.86 14.05
CA GLY A 184 38.17 -8.15 13.68
C GLY A 184 38.45 -8.11 12.18
N GLU A 185 37.52 -7.55 11.38
CA GLU A 185 37.65 -7.41 9.93
C GLU A 185 38.46 -6.15 9.56
N LEU A 186 38.57 -5.16 10.46
CA LEU A 186 39.36 -3.94 10.27
C LEU A 186 40.19 -3.58 11.51
N ALA A 187 41.20 -2.74 11.32
CA ALA A 187 41.90 -2.13 12.45
C ALA A 187 40.99 -1.14 13.21
N PRO A 188 41.12 -1.01 14.55
CA PRO A 188 40.20 -0.22 15.38
C PRO A 188 40.12 1.27 15.05
N ASP A 189 41.16 1.80 14.40
CA ASP A 189 41.35 3.19 14.02
C ASP A 189 41.34 3.41 12.50
N ALA A 190 40.99 2.39 11.71
CA ALA A 190 40.93 2.48 10.26
C ALA A 190 39.92 3.55 9.81
N THR A 191 40.38 4.49 8.98
CA THR A 191 39.49 5.44 8.30
C THR A 191 39.06 4.90 6.95
N PHE A 192 38.00 5.45 6.37
CA PHE A 192 37.50 4.97 5.07
C PHE A 192 38.55 5.11 3.96
N GLU A 193 39.40 6.13 4.06
CA GLU A 193 40.51 6.37 3.15
C GLU A 193 41.60 5.29 3.22
N ASP A 194 41.74 4.61 4.35
CA ASP A 194 42.75 3.56 4.57
C ASP A 194 42.31 2.18 4.05
N LEU A 195 41.06 2.05 3.61
CA LEU A 195 40.47 0.78 3.21
C LEU A 195 40.86 0.35 1.78
N THR A 196 40.99 -0.96 1.61
CA THR A 196 41.00 -1.61 0.29
C THR A 196 39.62 -1.56 -0.36
N GLU A 197 39.55 -1.72 -1.68
CA GLU A 197 38.27 -1.72 -2.41
C GLU A 197 37.31 -2.84 -1.96
N ALA A 198 37.84 -3.98 -1.50
CA ALA A 198 37.04 -5.07 -0.94
C ALA A 198 36.41 -4.67 0.40
N GLU A 199 37.17 -3.99 1.27
CA GLU A 199 36.69 -3.48 2.56
C GLU A 199 35.70 -2.34 2.37
N LYS A 200 35.93 -1.42 1.43
CA LYS A 200 34.96 -0.37 1.06
C LYS A 200 33.66 -0.95 0.55
N THR A 201 33.73 -2.02 -0.25
CA THR A 201 32.54 -2.75 -0.71
C THR A 201 31.79 -3.36 0.46
N ARG A 202 32.50 -3.88 1.47
CA ARG A 202 31.90 -4.45 2.68
C ARG A 202 31.23 -3.38 3.54
N VAL A 203 31.87 -2.24 3.71
CA VAL A 203 31.29 -1.05 4.37
C VAL A 203 30.01 -0.61 3.64
N ALA A 204 30.02 -0.52 2.31
CA ALA A 204 28.84 -0.17 1.53
C ALA A 204 27.69 -1.19 1.70
N GLN A 205 28.00 -2.48 1.78
CA GLN A 205 27.01 -3.52 2.05
C GLN A 205 26.39 -3.40 3.44
N ILE A 206 27.18 -3.04 4.46
CA ILE A 206 26.68 -2.81 5.82
C ILE A 206 25.80 -1.56 5.84
N LEU A 207 26.23 -0.47 5.19
CA LEU A 207 25.44 0.76 5.10
C LEU A 207 24.10 0.53 4.38
N LEU A 208 24.10 -0.28 3.32
CA LEU A 208 22.88 -0.70 2.63
C LEU A 208 22.03 -1.64 3.50
N ALA A 209 22.64 -2.53 4.28
CA ALA A 209 21.91 -3.41 5.19
C ALA A 209 21.28 -2.61 6.34
N GLU A 210 22.00 -1.65 6.92
CA GLU A 210 21.51 -0.78 8.01
C GLU A 210 20.42 0.18 7.53
N ALA A 211 20.55 0.72 6.32
CA ALA A 211 19.46 1.46 5.68
C ALA A 211 18.19 0.61 5.48
N ASN A 212 18.32 -0.73 5.53
CA ASN A 212 17.22 -1.69 5.35
C ASN A 212 16.85 -2.46 6.65
N SER A 213 17.58 -2.32 7.76
CA SER A 213 17.44 -3.19 8.94
C SER A 213 16.79 -2.56 10.17
N ASP A 214 16.47 -1.26 10.18
CA ASP A 214 15.79 -0.62 11.33
C ASP A 214 14.29 -0.99 11.46
N ASP A 215 13.80 -2.01 10.73
CA ASP A 215 12.49 -2.63 10.95
C ASP A 215 12.55 -3.80 11.98
N GLN A 216 13.67 -3.98 12.70
CA GLN A 216 13.76 -4.94 13.80
C GLN A 216 13.47 -4.23 15.13
N TRP A 217 12.25 -4.42 15.64
CA TRP A 217 11.85 -3.99 16.98
C TRP A 217 12.74 -4.71 18.02
N ASP A 218 13.46 -3.95 18.82
CA ASP A 218 13.89 -4.37 20.15
C ASP A 218 12.64 -4.49 21.02
N ASP A 219 12.09 -5.70 21.10
CA ASP A 219 11.26 -6.14 22.23
C ASP A 219 12.17 -6.27 23.46
N ASP A 220 12.64 -5.15 24.00
CA ASP A 220 13.18 -5.04 25.36
C ASP A 220 12.16 -4.29 26.23
N ALA A 221 10.94 -4.84 26.27
CA ALA A 221 10.01 -4.59 27.35
C ALA A 221 10.50 -5.38 28.56
N GLY A 222 11.12 -4.67 29.50
CA GLY A 222 11.73 -5.25 30.69
C GLY A 222 10.85 -6.29 31.40
N GLU A 223 11.44 -7.46 31.63
CA GLU A 223 11.07 -8.35 32.73
C GLU A 223 11.09 -7.53 34.02
N LYS A 224 9.89 -7.17 34.49
CA LYS A 224 9.70 -6.90 35.91
C LYS A 224 9.58 -8.25 36.60
N ASP A 225 10.59 -8.54 37.40
CA ASP A 225 10.53 -9.54 38.45
C ASP A 225 9.29 -9.30 39.32
N GLU A 226 8.29 -10.19 39.20
CA GLU A 226 7.30 -10.44 40.25
C GLU A 226 7.44 -11.91 40.67
N GLU A 227 8.53 -12.20 41.37
CA GLU A 227 8.55 -13.22 42.41
C GLU A 227 8.53 -12.49 43.76
N ASP A 228 7.40 -12.57 44.46
CA ASP A 228 7.43 -13.11 45.81
C ASP A 228 6.04 -13.58 46.25
N SER A 229 5.94 -14.91 46.32
CA SER A 229 4.98 -15.63 47.14
C SER A 229 5.13 -15.23 48.61
N ALA A 230 4.02 -15.07 49.32
CA ALA A 230 3.92 -15.65 50.65
C ALA A 230 2.45 -15.86 51.02
N TRP A 231 2.06 -17.14 50.95
CA TRP A 231 1.01 -17.72 51.75
C TRP A 231 1.41 -17.63 53.23
N GLU A 232 0.53 -17.05 54.07
CA GLU A 232 0.14 -17.55 55.40
C GLU A 232 -1.11 -16.83 55.89
#